data_AF-A0A0C2GTF5-F1
#
_entry.id   AF-A0A0C2GTF5-F1
#
_cell.length_a   1.000
_cell.length_b   1.000
_cell.length_c   1.000
_cell.angle_alpha   90.00
_cell.angle_beta   90.00
_cell.angle_gamma   90.00
#
_symmetry.space_group_name_H-M   'P 1'
#
loop_
_entity.id
_entity.type
_entity.pdbx_description
1 polymer ?
#
loop_
_entity_poly.entity_id
_entity_poly.type
_entity_poly.pdbx_seq_one_letter_code
_entity_poly.pdbx_strand_id
1 'polypeptide(L)'
;MTANDSVSVVYEDDGNCYTFFENETWLVVITPECFDIVGVTHELGDALGLGHAHNRQDCDEYITVDDTIIEEFYNDVAEAYKKGVRKDYDATLEFIGSDRCKSSQTQCQHRGYPNPKKCDECVCPSGYGGKFCDEKPPGCGNVFIEKSGQITITIRKPDDDRDYFKCTHWIQ
;
A
#
# COMPACT_ATOMS: atom_id res chain seq x y z
N MET A 1 -12.86 -8.20 -5.87
CA MET A 1 -14.21 -8.21 -5.30
C MET A 1 -15.26 -8.02 -6.38
N THR A 2 -16.22 -8.93 -6.49
CA THR A 2 -17.46 -8.73 -7.25
C THR A 2 -18.59 -8.30 -6.32
N ALA A 3 -19.73 -7.87 -6.88
CA ALA A 3 -20.87 -7.37 -6.11
C ALA A 3 -21.52 -8.43 -5.18
N ASN A 4 -21.17 -9.71 -5.32
CA ASN A 4 -21.70 -10.81 -4.52
C ASN A 4 -20.68 -11.42 -3.54
N ASP A 5 -19.45 -10.91 -3.52
CA ASP A 5 -18.41 -11.44 -2.63
C ASP A 5 -18.74 -11.06 -1.18
N SER A 6 -18.54 -11.99 -0.24
CA SER A 6 -18.68 -11.73 1.20
C SER A 6 -17.34 -11.83 1.92
N VAL A 7 -17.23 -11.23 3.12
CA VAL A 7 -16.04 -11.34 3.99
C VAL A 7 -16.47 -11.97 5.31
N SER A 8 -15.77 -13.01 5.74
CA SER A 8 -15.98 -13.69 7.01
C SER A 8 -14.69 -13.75 7.81
N VAL A 9 -14.75 -13.34 9.08
CA VAL A 9 -13.59 -13.37 9.98
C VAL A 9 -13.67 -14.63 10.85
N VAL A 10 -12.59 -15.40 10.87
CA VAL A 10 -12.44 -16.63 11.65
C VAL A 10 -11.30 -16.42 12.65
N TYR A 11 -11.51 -16.86 13.89
CA TYR A 11 -10.48 -16.83 14.92
C TYR A 11 -9.98 -18.25 15.18
N GLU A 12 -8.66 -18.45 15.12
CA GLU A 12 -7.99 -19.71 15.43
C GLU A 12 -7.09 -19.54 16.66
N ASP A 13 -6.90 -20.60 17.44
CA ASP A 13 -6.21 -20.54 18.73
C ASP A 13 -4.67 -20.45 18.63
N ASP A 14 -4.09 -20.79 17.46
CA ASP A 14 -2.65 -20.81 17.21
C ASP A 14 -2.34 -20.73 15.70
N GLY A 15 -1.12 -20.35 15.34
CA GLY A 15 -0.64 -20.27 13.96
C GLY A 15 -0.53 -18.84 13.40
N ASN A 16 -0.30 -18.75 12.09
CA ASN A 16 -0.17 -17.48 11.38
C ASN A 16 -1.53 -16.92 10.98
N CYS A 17 -1.60 -15.61 10.77
CA CYS A 17 -2.71 -14.98 10.06
C CYS A 17 -2.57 -15.16 8.55
N TYR A 18 -3.71 -15.29 7.86
CA TYR A 18 -3.78 -15.36 6.41
C TYR A 18 -5.20 -15.12 5.91
N THR A 19 -5.28 -14.71 4.64
CA THR A 19 -6.54 -14.47 3.94
C THR A 19 -6.62 -15.29 2.66
N PHE A 20 -7.78 -15.92 2.42
CA PHE A 20 -8.00 -16.69 1.19
C PHE A 20 -9.46 -16.60 0.73
N PHE A 21 -9.68 -16.95 -0.54
CA PHE A 21 -11.01 -16.92 -1.15
C PHE A 21 -11.52 -18.34 -1.38
N GLU A 22 -12.69 -18.65 -0.82
CA GLU A 22 -13.37 -19.93 -0.99
C GLU A 22 -14.89 -19.72 -1.02
N ASN A 23 -15.60 -20.41 -1.92
CA ASN A 23 -17.07 -20.39 -1.98
C ASN A 23 -17.67 -18.96 -1.97
N GLU A 24 -17.19 -18.07 -2.84
CA GLU A 24 -17.64 -16.67 -2.96
C GLU A 24 -17.43 -15.82 -1.69
N THR A 25 -16.58 -16.29 -0.78
CA THR A 25 -16.30 -15.66 0.51
C THR A 25 -14.80 -15.50 0.71
N TRP A 26 -14.37 -14.30 1.07
CA TRP A 26 -13.05 -14.05 1.62
C TRP A 26 -13.04 -14.43 3.09
N LEU A 27 -12.24 -15.44 3.42
CA LEU A 27 -12.02 -15.90 4.79
C LEU A 27 -10.76 -15.22 5.32
N VAL A 28 -10.93 -14.44 6.39
CA VAL A 28 -9.88 -13.73 7.11
C VAL A 28 -9.60 -14.50 8.40
N VAL A 29 -8.46 -15.19 8.46
CA VAL A 29 -8.07 -15.99 9.61
C VAL A 29 -7.16 -15.18 10.51
N ILE A 30 -7.59 -14.99 11.77
CA ILE A 30 -6.84 -14.25 12.79
C ILE A 30 -6.49 -15.18 13.94
N THR A 31 -5.25 -15.10 14.39
CA THR A 31 -4.72 -15.85 15.53
C THR A 31 -4.26 -14.88 16.63
N PRO A 32 -3.94 -15.35 17.86
CA PRO A 32 -3.40 -14.48 18.91
C PRO A 32 -2.16 -13.68 18.48
N GLU A 33 -1.33 -14.22 17.57
CA GLU A 33 -0.10 -13.55 17.10
C GLU A 33 -0.39 -12.28 16.28
N CYS A 34 -1.53 -12.25 15.57
CA CYS A 34 -1.93 -11.13 14.73
C CYS A 34 -3.18 -10.39 15.27
N PHE A 35 -3.63 -10.71 16.50
CA PHE A 35 -4.81 -10.11 17.12
C PHE A 35 -4.52 -8.71 17.68
N ASP A 36 -3.98 -7.84 16.84
CA ASP A 36 -3.86 -6.42 17.08
C ASP A 36 -4.49 -5.64 15.91
N ILE A 37 -4.55 -4.31 16.05
CA ILE A 37 -5.15 -3.46 15.02
C ILE A 37 -4.40 -3.55 13.69
N VAL A 38 -3.09 -3.84 13.70
CA VAL A 38 -2.28 -3.89 12.49
C VAL A 38 -2.55 -5.20 11.75
N GLY A 39 -2.47 -6.35 12.43
CA GLY A 39 -2.70 -7.67 11.86
C GLY A 39 -4.13 -7.84 11.36
N VAL A 40 -5.14 -7.48 12.16
CA VAL A 40 -6.55 -7.57 11.73
C VAL A 40 -6.81 -6.67 10.52
N THR A 41 -6.23 -5.48 10.50
CA THR A 41 -6.41 -4.54 9.39
C THR A 41 -5.69 -5.03 8.13
N HIS A 42 -4.52 -5.65 8.26
CA HIS A 42 -3.77 -6.23 7.15
C HIS A 42 -4.58 -7.30 6.41
N GLU A 43 -5.08 -8.30 7.15
CA GLU A 43 -5.85 -9.40 6.56
C GLU A 43 -7.21 -8.95 5.99
N LEU A 44 -7.88 -8.01 6.66
CA LEU A 44 -9.06 -7.37 6.08
C LEU A 44 -8.73 -6.61 4.79
N GLY A 45 -7.55 -5.99 4.72
CA GLY A 45 -7.04 -5.34 3.52
C GLY A 45 -6.92 -6.32 2.35
N ASP A 46 -6.32 -7.48 2.59
CA ASP A 46 -6.17 -8.55 1.60
C ASP A 46 -7.54 -9.03 1.07
N ALA A 47 -8.52 -9.22 1.95
CA ALA A 47 -9.88 -9.59 1.58
C ALA A 47 -10.56 -8.52 0.69
N LEU A 48 -10.19 -7.25 0.88
CA LEU A 48 -10.66 -6.13 0.08
C LEU A 48 -9.87 -5.94 -1.23
N GLY A 49 -8.87 -6.79 -1.48
CA GLY A 49 -8.03 -6.74 -2.67
C GLY A 49 -6.88 -5.73 -2.57
N LEU A 50 -6.53 -5.28 -1.37
CA LEU A 50 -5.29 -4.54 -1.15
C LEU A 50 -4.13 -5.51 -1.23
N GLY A 51 -3.06 -5.09 -1.89
CA GLY A 51 -1.86 -5.90 -1.99
C GLY A 51 -0.86 -5.63 -0.87
N HIS A 52 0.13 -6.50 -0.83
CA HIS A 52 1.38 -6.26 -0.13
C HIS A 52 2.16 -5.09 -0.76
N ALA A 53 2.59 -4.10 0.04
CA ALA A 53 3.28 -2.90 -0.43
C ALA A 53 4.63 -3.20 -1.11
N HIS A 54 5.31 -4.27 -0.70
CA HIS A 54 6.53 -4.73 -1.37
C HIS A 54 6.32 -5.24 -2.82
N ASN A 55 5.06 -5.46 -3.24
CA ASN A 55 4.71 -5.86 -4.61
C ASN A 55 4.29 -4.70 -5.52
N ARG A 56 4.30 -3.45 -5.03
CA ARG A 56 4.04 -2.27 -5.86
C ARG A 56 5.02 -2.18 -7.03
N GLN A 57 4.58 -1.62 -8.15
CA GLN A 57 5.41 -1.42 -9.34
C GLN A 57 6.69 -0.60 -9.06
N ASP A 58 6.58 0.41 -8.20
CA ASP A 58 7.67 1.31 -7.82
C ASP A 58 8.44 0.85 -6.58
N CYS A 59 8.22 -0.37 -6.07
CA CYS A 59 8.86 -0.86 -4.84
C CYS A 59 10.40 -0.83 -4.92
N ASP A 60 10.95 -1.06 -6.11
CA ASP A 60 12.39 -1.05 -6.40
C ASP A 60 13.02 0.35 -6.18
N GLU A 61 12.23 1.42 -6.06
CA GLU A 61 12.71 2.75 -5.67
C GLU A 61 12.94 2.89 -4.15
N TYR A 62 12.31 2.04 -3.33
CA TYR A 62 12.27 2.16 -1.87
C TYR A 62 12.92 1.00 -1.12
N ILE A 63 12.83 -0.23 -1.66
CA ILE A 63 13.39 -1.45 -1.03
C ILE A 63 14.29 -2.20 -2.02
N THR A 64 15.24 -2.96 -1.49
CA THR A 64 16.06 -3.88 -2.28
C THR A 64 15.84 -5.26 -1.69
N VAL A 65 15.40 -6.20 -2.53
CA VAL A 65 15.19 -7.59 -2.14
C VAL A 65 16.54 -8.31 -2.23
N ASP A 66 16.94 -8.97 -1.15
CA ASP A 66 18.10 -9.86 -1.17
C ASP A 66 17.64 -11.26 -1.56
N ASP A 67 17.68 -11.54 -2.86
CA ASP A 67 17.20 -12.80 -3.44
C ASP A 67 17.96 -14.01 -2.88
N THR A 68 19.19 -13.85 -2.40
CA THR A 68 20.00 -14.95 -1.87
C THR A 68 19.40 -15.55 -0.59
N ILE A 69 18.79 -14.69 0.23
CA ILE A 69 18.10 -15.11 1.46
C ILE A 69 16.77 -15.80 1.12
N ILE A 70 16.05 -15.28 0.12
CA ILE A 70 14.75 -15.84 -0.25
C ILE A 70 14.92 -17.22 -0.89
N GLU A 71 15.92 -17.41 -1.75
CA GLU A 71 16.22 -18.73 -2.33
C GLU A 71 16.64 -19.77 -1.26
N GLU A 72 17.23 -19.33 -0.15
CA GLU A 72 17.60 -20.26 0.93
C GLU A 72 16.38 -20.78 1.69
N PHE A 73 15.38 -19.93 1.94
CA PHE A 73 14.26 -20.25 2.85
C PHE A 73 12.89 -20.44 2.17
N TYR A 74 12.68 -19.87 0.98
CA TYR A 74 11.38 -19.76 0.31
C TYR A 74 11.51 -19.95 -1.22
N ASN A 75 12.09 -21.09 -1.62
CA ASN A 75 12.37 -21.40 -3.03
C ASN A 75 11.15 -21.34 -3.96
N ASP A 76 9.98 -21.76 -3.48
CA ASP A 76 8.72 -21.70 -4.22
C ASP A 76 8.26 -20.25 -4.48
N VAL A 77 8.42 -19.37 -3.49
CA VAL A 77 8.16 -17.93 -3.62
C VAL A 77 9.18 -17.27 -4.55
N ALA A 78 10.47 -17.60 -4.42
CA ALA A 78 11.53 -17.10 -5.30
C ALA A 78 11.30 -17.47 -6.77
N GLU A 79 10.88 -18.71 -7.04
CA GLU A 79 10.57 -19.19 -8.40
C GLU A 79 9.32 -18.50 -8.99
N ALA A 80 8.31 -18.18 -8.17
CA ALA A 80 7.17 -17.39 -8.61
C ALA A 80 7.58 -15.93 -8.95
N TYR A 81 8.45 -15.34 -8.13
CA TYR A 81 8.97 -13.98 -8.33
C TYR A 81 9.79 -13.88 -9.62
N LYS A 82 10.71 -14.83 -9.86
CA LYS A 82 11.53 -14.91 -11.09
C LYS A 82 10.73 -15.02 -12.38
N LYS A 83 9.52 -15.60 -12.31
CA LYS A 83 8.60 -15.70 -13.46
C LYS A 83 7.92 -14.37 -13.81
N GLY A 84 8.20 -13.29 -13.08
CA GLY A 84 7.64 -11.97 -13.34
C GLY A 84 6.14 -11.88 -13.06
N VAL A 85 5.60 -12.80 -12.24
CA VAL A 85 4.19 -12.77 -11.82
C VAL A 85 4.02 -11.77 -10.67
N ARG A 86 4.48 -10.53 -10.86
CA ARG A 86 4.07 -9.45 -9.94
C ARG A 86 2.61 -9.16 -10.28
N LYS A 87 1.71 -9.52 -9.37
CA LYS A 87 0.32 -9.03 -9.43
C LYS A 87 0.37 -7.53 -9.18
N ASP A 88 -0.27 -6.78 -10.07
CA ASP A 88 -0.37 -5.34 -9.95
C ASP A 88 -1.35 -5.02 -8.82
N TYR A 89 -0.86 -4.31 -7.80
CA TYR A 89 -1.68 -3.87 -6.68
C TYR A 89 -1.58 -2.36 -6.56
N ASP A 90 -2.63 -1.67 -7.01
CA ASP A 90 -2.72 -0.20 -7.01
C ASP A 90 -2.82 0.40 -5.60
N ALA A 91 -3.28 -0.40 -4.63
CA ALA A 91 -3.43 0.00 -3.24
C ALA A 91 -2.93 -1.11 -2.32
N THR A 92 -2.20 -0.72 -1.28
CA THR A 92 -1.52 -1.65 -0.38
C THR A 92 -1.68 -1.23 1.07
N LEU A 93 -1.76 -2.20 1.99
CA LEU A 93 -1.93 -1.95 3.41
C LEU A 93 -0.87 -2.71 4.22
N GLU A 94 0.37 -2.23 4.13
CA GLU A 94 1.48 -2.73 4.95
C GLU A 94 2.06 -1.60 5.78
N PHE A 95 2.33 -1.90 7.05
CA PHE A 95 3.19 -1.07 7.88
C PHE A 95 4.63 -1.58 7.74
N ILE A 96 5.40 -0.99 6.82
CA ILE A 96 6.84 -1.28 6.71
C ILE A 96 7.56 -0.48 7.80
N GLY A 97 7.84 -1.13 8.93
CA GLY A 97 8.74 -0.59 9.95
C GLY A 97 10.16 -0.48 9.40
N SER A 98 10.67 0.74 9.19
CA SER A 98 12.04 0.95 8.71
C SER A 98 13.03 1.00 9.88
N ASP A 99 13.47 -0.17 10.33
CA ASP A 99 14.52 -0.32 11.33
C ASP A 99 15.82 0.43 10.95
N ARG A 100 16.07 0.53 9.64
CA ARG A 100 17.24 1.23 9.09
C ARG A 100 17.26 2.72 9.42
N CYS A 101 16.09 3.35 9.50
CA CYS A 101 15.99 4.79 9.76
C CYS A 101 15.67 5.12 11.23
N LYS A 102 15.88 4.19 12.17
CA LYS A 102 15.69 4.40 13.62
C LYS A 102 16.43 5.61 14.18
N SER A 103 17.61 5.92 13.64
CA SER A 103 18.43 7.08 14.06
C SER A 103 18.12 8.36 13.29
N SER A 104 17.25 8.29 12.29
CA SER A 104 16.89 9.46 11.49
C SER A 104 16.06 10.45 12.30
N GLN A 105 16.34 11.74 12.14
CA GLN A 105 15.52 12.82 12.70
C GLN A 105 14.52 13.39 11.68
N THR A 106 14.40 12.77 10.51
CA THR A 106 13.49 13.20 9.46
C THR A 106 12.04 13.19 9.95
N GLN A 107 11.41 14.36 9.93
CA GLN A 107 10.01 14.53 10.29
C GLN A 107 9.16 14.55 9.03
N CYS A 108 8.44 13.45 8.80
CA CYS A 108 7.50 13.35 7.69
C CYS A 108 6.12 13.89 8.09
N GLN A 109 5.55 14.73 7.24
CA GLN A 109 4.21 15.29 7.44
C GLN A 109 3.12 14.32 6.95
N HIS A 110 1.87 14.60 7.32
CA HIS A 110 0.68 13.88 6.86
C HIS A 110 0.72 12.36 7.02
N ARG A 111 1.48 11.85 8.01
CA ARG A 111 1.72 10.41 8.26
C ARG A 111 2.57 9.72 7.19
N GLY A 112 3.45 10.47 6.50
CA GLY A 112 4.57 9.86 5.77
C GLY A 112 5.56 9.19 6.72
N TYR A 113 6.47 8.39 6.17
CA TYR A 113 7.52 7.71 6.94
C TYR A 113 8.89 7.87 6.27
N PRO A 114 10.00 7.83 7.03
CA PRO A 114 11.34 7.96 6.46
C PRO A 114 11.61 6.90 5.38
N ASN A 115 12.12 7.34 4.24
CA ASN A 115 12.44 6.45 3.13
C ASN A 115 13.52 5.44 3.57
N PRO A 116 13.23 4.12 3.52
CA PRO A 116 14.16 3.08 3.97
C PRO A 116 15.50 3.07 3.22
N LYS A 117 15.58 3.59 1.99
CA LYS A 117 16.83 3.77 1.23
C LYS A 117 17.54 5.07 1.54
N LYS A 118 16.77 6.13 1.78
CA LYS A 118 17.26 7.51 1.96
C LYS A 118 16.60 8.11 3.19
N CYS A 119 17.17 7.83 4.36
CA CYS A 119 16.56 8.22 5.62
C CYS A 119 16.37 9.74 5.80
N ASP A 120 16.91 10.59 4.93
CA ASP A 120 16.77 12.04 4.94
C ASP A 120 15.55 12.55 4.12
N GLU A 121 14.80 11.69 3.44
CA GLU A 121 13.55 12.03 2.75
C GLU A 121 12.41 11.09 3.18
N CYS A 122 11.18 11.41 2.79
CA CYS A 122 9.98 10.67 3.18
C CYS A 122 9.35 9.93 2.01
N VAL A 123 8.76 8.76 2.30
CA VAL A 123 7.75 8.15 1.43
C VAL A 123 6.40 8.77 1.80
N CYS A 124 5.76 9.37 0.80
CA CYS A 124 4.56 10.17 1.02
C CYS A 124 3.27 9.39 0.78
N PRO A 125 2.25 9.60 1.65
CA PRO A 125 0.92 9.09 1.39
C PRO A 125 0.34 9.66 0.09
N SER A 126 -0.58 8.91 -0.51
CA SER A 126 -1.30 9.35 -1.70
C SER A 126 -1.89 10.76 -1.54
N GLY A 127 -1.55 11.65 -2.46
CA GLY A 127 -2.01 13.04 -2.46
C GLY A 127 -1.03 14.05 -1.83
N TYR A 128 0.10 13.58 -1.29
CA TYR A 128 1.18 14.41 -0.77
C TYR A 128 2.50 14.07 -1.49
N GLY A 129 3.42 15.03 -1.51
CA GLY A 129 4.72 14.92 -2.15
C GLY A 129 5.72 15.90 -1.54
N GLY A 130 6.83 16.09 -2.23
CA GLY A 130 7.98 16.83 -1.69
C GLY A 130 8.82 15.96 -0.76
N LYS A 131 9.94 16.52 -0.28
CA LYS A 131 10.92 15.77 0.54
C LYS A 131 10.33 15.29 1.88
N PHE A 132 9.39 16.05 2.43
CA PHE A 132 8.80 15.80 3.75
C PHE A 132 7.26 15.63 3.73
N CYS A 133 6.67 15.41 2.56
CA CYS A 133 5.23 15.18 2.39
C CYS A 133 4.34 16.38 2.74
N ASP A 134 4.87 17.58 2.64
CA ASP A 134 4.22 18.86 2.89
C ASP A 134 3.88 19.63 1.61
N GLU A 135 4.14 19.04 0.44
CA GLU A 135 3.87 19.63 -0.86
C GLU A 135 2.81 18.84 -1.63
N LYS A 136 2.14 19.51 -2.58
CA LYS A 136 1.27 18.83 -3.54
C LYS A 136 2.15 18.01 -4.49
N PRO A 137 1.86 16.72 -4.72
CA PRO A 137 2.65 15.91 -5.63
C PRO A 137 2.58 16.46 -7.07
N PRO A 138 3.66 16.26 -7.86
CA PRO A 138 3.69 16.67 -9.25
C PRO A 138 2.60 15.96 -10.06
N GLY A 139 2.13 16.60 -11.14
CA GLY A 139 1.04 16.10 -11.98
C GLY A 139 -0.22 16.97 -11.93
N CYS A 140 -1.33 16.43 -12.41
CA CYS A 140 -2.58 17.19 -12.54
C CYS A 140 -3.30 17.47 -11.22
N GLY A 141 -4.29 18.35 -11.29
CA GLY A 141 -5.17 18.75 -10.21
C GLY A 141 -4.81 20.11 -9.60
N ASN A 142 -5.75 20.67 -8.84
CA ASN A 142 -5.78 22.09 -8.45
C ASN A 142 -5.63 22.26 -6.94
N VAL A 143 -5.13 23.42 -6.52
CA VAL A 143 -5.23 23.89 -5.13
C VAL A 143 -6.40 24.86 -5.05
N PHE A 144 -7.41 24.50 -4.27
CA PHE A 144 -8.57 25.35 -4.01
C PHE A 144 -8.36 26.06 -2.68
N ILE A 145 -8.49 27.38 -2.68
CA ILE A 145 -8.54 28.16 -1.45
C ILE A 145 -10.01 28.18 -1.00
N GLU A 146 -10.26 27.93 0.28
CA GLU A 146 -11.59 27.89 0.88
C GLU A 146 -12.25 29.30 0.85
N LYS A 147 -12.68 29.73 -0.33
CA LYS A 147 -13.58 30.86 -0.55
C LYS A 147 -14.91 30.29 -0.99
N SER A 148 -15.72 29.99 0.02
CA SER A 148 -17.14 29.63 0.01
C SER A 148 -17.82 29.63 -1.38
N GLY A 149 -18.02 28.44 -1.95
CA GLY A 149 -18.74 28.22 -3.21
C GLY A 149 -18.78 26.74 -3.60
N GLN A 150 -19.57 26.38 -4.62
CA GLN A 150 -19.56 25.03 -5.18
C GLN A 150 -18.34 24.85 -6.09
N ILE A 151 -17.49 23.87 -5.79
CA ILE A 151 -16.34 23.50 -6.63
C ILE A 151 -16.79 22.42 -7.61
N THR A 152 -16.63 22.66 -8.92
CA THR A 152 -16.87 21.66 -9.98
C THR A 152 -15.53 21.18 -10.54
N ILE A 153 -15.29 19.88 -10.46
CA ILE A 153 -14.08 19.23 -11.01
C ILE A 153 -14.52 18.32 -12.16
N THR A 154 -13.96 18.54 -13.35
CA THR A 154 -14.14 17.64 -14.49
C THR A 154 -12.95 16.68 -14.53
N ILE A 155 -13.19 15.41 -14.21
CA ILE A 155 -12.20 14.35 -14.35
C ILE A 155 -12.32 13.78 -15.76
N ARG A 156 -11.25 13.92 -16.54
CA ARG A 156 -11.16 13.32 -17.88
C ARG A 156 -9.89 12.50 -17.95
N LYS A 157 -10.04 11.21 -18.25
CA LYS A 157 -8.90 10.37 -18.59
C LYS A 157 -8.40 10.79 -19.98
N PRO A 158 -7.11 11.17 -20.14
CA PRO A 158 -6.60 11.62 -21.44
C PRO A 158 -6.56 10.49 -22.48
N ASP A 159 -6.27 9.28 -22.01
CA ASP A 159 -5.97 8.11 -22.83
C ASP A 159 -7.00 6.99 -22.64
N ASP A 160 -7.23 6.19 -23.68
CA ASP A 160 -8.16 5.05 -23.67
C ASP A 160 -7.42 3.72 -23.43
N ASP A 161 -6.44 3.73 -22.52
CA ASP A 161 -5.83 2.51 -22.00
C ASP A 161 -6.63 1.93 -20.82
N ARG A 162 -6.19 0.80 -20.27
CA ARG A 162 -6.84 0.17 -19.10
C ARG A 162 -6.31 0.69 -17.75
N ASP A 163 -5.41 1.67 -17.76
CA ASP A 163 -4.70 2.09 -16.55
C ASP A 163 -5.52 3.10 -15.74
N TYR A 164 -5.30 3.19 -14.44
CA TYR A 164 -5.95 4.23 -13.65
C TYR A 164 -5.16 5.54 -13.76
N PHE A 165 -5.86 6.65 -13.97
CA PHE A 165 -5.26 7.98 -13.96
C PHE A 165 -5.64 8.72 -12.67
N LYS A 166 -4.65 9.38 -12.05
CA LYS A 166 -4.81 10.06 -10.77
C LYS A 166 -4.53 11.56 -10.89
N CYS A 167 -5.48 12.39 -10.45
CA CYS A 167 -5.25 13.82 -10.18
C CYS A 167 -5.36 14.11 -8.69
N THR A 168 -4.46 14.96 -8.20
CA THR A 168 -4.47 15.36 -6.79
C THR A 168 -5.00 16.78 -6.68
N HIS A 169 -6.06 16.98 -5.89
CA HIS A 169 -6.60 18.30 -5.59
C HIS A 169 -6.42 18.61 -4.10
N TRP A 170 -5.94 19.80 -3.77
CA TRP A 170 -5.80 20.27 -2.39
C TRP A 170 -6.86 21.31 -2.07
N ILE A 171 -7.32 21.33 -0.82
CA ILE A 171 -8.18 22.38 -0.28
C ILE A 171 -7.41 23.02 0.87
N GLN A 172 -7.21 24.33 0.82
CA GLN A 172 -6.43 25.13 1.76
C GLN A 172 -7.25 26.26 2.36
#